data_AF-A0A818LPT1-F1
#
_entry.id   AF-A0A818LPT1-F1
#
_cell.length_a   1.000
_cell.length_b   1.000
_cell.length_c   1.000
_cell.angle_alpha   90.00
_cell.angle_beta   90.00
_cell.angle_gamma   90.00
#
_symmetry.space_group_name_H-M   'P 1'
#
loop_
_entity.id
_entity.type
_entity.pdbx_description
1 polymer ?
#
loop_
_entity_poly.entity_id
_entity_poly.type
_entity_poly.pdbx_seq_one_letter_code
_entity_poly.pdbx_strand_id
1 'polypeptide(L)'
;MPWYLQWYSDYRDLENLIKILRILLKEFTAWMTSCPPDSYLQCSFEVGIMIRHLTYFLVRPIESDNLNIFCEEFYDDYCKLVLHWSSILSSTLAHSFNKMNSKSATQTIVQTLYNFTLHSNVLNYMKTIPNLIHMLLKMTDVEHDEIQLNAYRCLGKIMIEADIKTMANPDKIAAVYIEFITNTMDDPVKTERFHSLLESLKNFVQHDQVKNELIKQGMLLLLVKCVVETRFNQSNVQQIALEILLALSFHKDACSVLKQNENFMNHCRILAENTNPVRFDLQRAAEGLLWKLEKENEAIAKPTTLNSYQYDIMISYSHKDKELCLRIHEQLLKDGFNVWIDRDCLYGSTMAGIANAIENSECVLICMSNTYKESVYCQSEAHYAFERRCRVIPIILQPNYKPDGWLRIIVSGKIYVDFVDVEFELAYEKLKNEITEQRQRCLSKLLTKSTEKDPVNASSLSPKHFELISTSIE
;
A
#
# COMPACT_ATOMS: atom_id res chain seq x y z
N MET A 1 23.54 6.76 -23.90
CA MET A 1 24.07 5.87 -22.85
C MET A 1 24.57 4.58 -23.49
N PRO A 2 25.70 4.03 -23.07
CA PRO A 2 26.23 2.83 -23.70
C PRO A 2 25.63 1.57 -23.07
N TRP A 3 25.41 0.56 -23.91
CA TRP A 3 24.44 -0.53 -23.79
C TRP A 3 24.85 -1.68 -22.83
N TYR A 4 25.61 -1.42 -21.76
CA TYR A 4 26.25 -2.47 -20.96
C TYR A 4 25.63 -2.72 -19.56
N LEU A 5 24.52 -2.07 -19.22
CA LEU A 5 23.92 -2.17 -17.87
C LEU A 5 22.39 -2.37 -17.87
N GLN A 6 21.85 -3.14 -18.82
CA GLN A 6 20.53 -3.75 -18.64
C GLN A 6 20.72 -5.12 -17.97
N TRP A 7 20.84 -5.15 -16.64
CA TRP A 7 21.10 -6.35 -15.83
C TRP A 7 19.87 -7.28 -15.65
N TYR A 8 18.77 -7.02 -16.35
CA TYR A 8 17.46 -7.61 -16.02
C TYR A 8 16.64 -7.91 -17.27
N SER A 9 17.20 -8.65 -18.23
CA SER A 9 16.42 -9.12 -19.39
C SER A 9 16.19 -10.63 -19.41
N ASP A 10 16.88 -11.44 -18.60
CA ASP A 10 16.76 -12.91 -18.61
C ASP A 10 16.74 -13.54 -17.20
N TYR A 11 15.93 -14.59 -17.01
CA TYR A 11 15.86 -15.40 -15.78
C TYR A 11 17.21 -15.99 -15.33
N ARG A 12 18.16 -16.16 -16.26
CA ARG A 12 19.52 -16.66 -15.98
C ARG A 12 20.38 -15.68 -15.18
N ASP A 13 20.16 -14.37 -15.31
CA ASP A 13 20.94 -13.36 -14.60
C ASP A 13 20.51 -13.23 -13.14
N LEU A 14 19.21 -13.48 -12.86
CA LEU A 14 18.67 -13.57 -11.51
C LEU A 14 19.30 -14.73 -10.72
N GLU A 15 19.40 -15.92 -11.33
CA GLU A 15 19.98 -17.10 -10.68
C GLU A 15 21.47 -16.89 -10.36
N ASN A 16 22.22 -16.22 -11.25
CA ASN A 16 23.61 -15.86 -11.00
C ASN A 16 23.74 -14.86 -9.86
N LEU A 17 22.85 -13.86 -9.79
CA LEU A 17 22.83 -12.89 -8.71
C LEU A 17 22.51 -13.56 -7.35
N ILE A 18 21.53 -14.48 -7.31
CA ILE A 18 21.24 -15.29 -6.12
C ILE A 18 22.52 -16.03 -5.66
N LYS A 19 23.24 -16.68 -6.58
CA LYS A 19 24.48 -17.40 -6.26
C LYS A 19 25.56 -16.46 -5.71
N ILE A 20 25.72 -15.27 -6.27
CA ILE A 20 26.66 -14.26 -5.77
C ILE A 20 26.26 -13.83 -4.35
N LEU A 21 24.98 -13.54 -4.11
CA LEU A 21 24.48 -13.16 -2.79
C LEU A 21 24.71 -14.26 -1.75
N ARG A 22 24.47 -15.54 -2.09
CA ARG A 22 24.77 -16.67 -1.19
C ARG A 22 26.20 -16.70 -0.71
N ILE A 23 27.14 -16.34 -1.58
CA ILE A 23 28.57 -16.35 -1.26
C ILE A 23 28.96 -15.09 -0.46
N LEU A 24 28.52 -13.92 -0.91
CA LEU A 24 29.04 -12.65 -0.39
C LEU A 24 28.27 -12.12 0.82
N LEU A 25 26.94 -12.28 0.86
CA LEU A 25 26.11 -11.61 1.86
C LEU A 25 26.45 -12.08 3.27
N LYS A 26 26.63 -13.39 3.47
CA LYS A 26 26.96 -13.97 4.77
C LYS A 26 28.31 -13.49 5.28
N GLU A 27 29.35 -13.57 4.45
CA GLU A 27 30.70 -13.15 4.80
C GLU A 27 30.77 -11.63 5.05
N PHE A 28 30.11 -10.85 4.20
CA PHE A 28 30.02 -9.41 4.37
C PHE A 28 29.28 -9.03 5.66
N THR A 29 28.18 -9.72 5.96
CA THR A 29 27.39 -9.49 7.19
C THR A 29 28.23 -9.82 8.43
N ALA A 30 28.94 -10.95 8.43
CA ALA A 30 29.83 -11.32 9.53
C ALA A 30 30.94 -10.27 9.73
N TRP A 31 31.57 -9.83 8.64
CA TRP A 31 32.61 -8.81 8.71
C TRP A 31 32.08 -7.45 9.20
N MET A 32 30.99 -6.95 8.61
CA MET A 32 30.38 -5.68 9.01
C MET A 32 29.97 -5.70 10.48
N THR A 33 29.27 -6.74 10.92
CA THR A 33 28.78 -6.84 12.31
C THR A 33 29.88 -7.07 13.34
N SER A 34 31.06 -7.54 12.92
CA SER A 34 32.25 -7.64 13.79
C SER A 34 32.94 -6.29 14.04
N CYS A 35 32.72 -5.31 13.16
CA CYS A 35 33.28 -3.97 13.32
C CYS A 35 32.45 -3.15 14.31
N PRO A 36 33.05 -2.42 15.27
CA PRO A 36 32.30 -1.47 16.10
C PRO A 36 31.64 -0.37 15.25
N PRO A 37 30.40 0.05 15.56
CA PRO A 37 29.70 1.09 14.79
C PRO A 37 30.49 2.40 14.64
N ASP A 38 31.23 2.82 15.68
CA ASP A 38 32.05 4.04 15.67
C ASP A 38 33.23 3.95 14.69
N SER A 39 33.68 2.74 14.35
CA SER A 39 34.79 2.52 13.42
C SER A 39 34.47 3.02 12.01
N TYR A 40 33.18 3.06 11.61
CA TYR A 40 32.78 3.60 10.30
C TYR A 40 33.12 5.09 10.16
N LEU A 41 33.08 5.85 11.27
CA LEU A 41 33.46 7.27 11.29
C LEU A 41 34.97 7.48 11.18
N GLN A 42 35.76 6.43 11.45
CA GLN A 42 37.21 6.44 11.38
C GLN A 42 37.76 5.85 10.07
N CYS A 43 36.89 5.25 9.24
CA CYS A 43 37.30 4.69 7.96
C CYS A 43 37.91 5.75 7.03
N SER A 44 38.92 5.35 6.25
CA SER A 44 39.41 6.19 5.16
C SER A 44 38.29 6.38 4.12
N PHE A 45 38.41 7.44 3.32
CA PHE A 45 37.43 7.75 2.28
C PHE A 45 37.29 6.61 1.26
N GLU A 46 38.39 5.98 0.88
CA GLU A 46 38.44 4.88 -0.08
C GLU A 46 37.74 3.63 0.48
N VAL A 47 38.03 3.27 1.73
CA VAL A 47 37.35 2.15 2.41
C VAL A 47 35.86 2.43 2.55
N GLY A 48 35.48 3.66 2.89
CA GLY A 48 34.08 4.09 2.95
C GLY A 48 33.35 3.93 1.61
N ILE A 49 33.99 4.30 0.49
CA ILE A 49 33.44 4.08 -0.86
C ILE A 49 33.26 2.60 -1.16
N MET A 50 34.25 1.76 -0.84
CA MET A 50 34.19 0.32 -1.07
C MET A 50 33.03 -0.30 -0.29
N ILE A 51 32.91 0.02 1.01
CA ILE A 51 31.80 -0.44 1.86
C ILE A 51 30.47 0.03 1.26
N ARG A 52 30.38 1.29 0.82
CA ARG A 52 29.16 1.82 0.19
C ARG A 52 28.77 1.04 -1.04
N HIS A 53 29.69 0.80 -1.97
CA HIS A 53 29.38 0.12 -3.23
C HIS A 53 29.01 -1.35 -2.99
N LEU A 54 29.72 -2.03 -2.09
CA LEU A 54 29.42 -3.41 -1.72
C LEU A 54 28.07 -3.52 -1.01
N THR A 55 27.80 -2.64 -0.06
CA THR A 55 26.49 -2.56 0.62
C THR A 55 25.39 -2.28 -0.38
N TYR A 56 25.57 -1.30 -1.26
CA TYR A 56 24.60 -0.99 -2.30
C TYR A 56 24.31 -2.21 -3.18
N PHE A 57 25.34 -2.92 -3.63
CA PHE A 57 25.17 -4.14 -4.43
C PHE A 57 24.43 -5.25 -3.68
N LEU A 58 24.77 -5.49 -2.41
CA LEU A 58 24.19 -6.56 -1.60
C LEU A 58 22.78 -6.27 -1.08
N VAL A 59 22.43 -4.99 -0.95
CA VAL A 59 21.14 -4.52 -0.40
C VAL A 59 20.22 -4.02 -1.51
N ARG A 60 20.70 -3.95 -2.76
CA ARG A 60 19.88 -3.51 -3.90
C ARG A 60 18.67 -4.45 -4.01
N PRO A 61 17.45 -3.90 -4.07
CA PRO A 61 16.28 -4.71 -4.32
C PRO A 61 16.43 -5.37 -5.67
N ILE A 62 16.18 -6.67 -5.71
CA ILE A 62 16.22 -7.43 -6.95
C ILE A 62 14.82 -7.35 -7.54
N GLU A 63 14.61 -6.27 -8.30
CA GLU A 63 13.33 -6.00 -8.96
C GLU A 63 13.18 -6.95 -10.16
N SER A 64 12.27 -7.92 -10.02
CA SER A 64 11.64 -8.55 -11.17
C SER A 64 10.14 -8.64 -10.91
N ASP A 65 9.35 -8.28 -11.94
CA ASP A 65 7.93 -7.93 -11.89
C ASP A 65 6.96 -8.96 -11.29
N ASN A 66 7.42 -10.12 -10.83
CA ASN A 66 6.55 -11.14 -10.24
C ASN A 66 7.22 -12.00 -9.18
N LEU A 67 8.36 -11.57 -8.64
CA LEU A 67 9.12 -12.38 -7.72
C LEU A 67 9.58 -11.50 -6.55
N ASN A 68 8.84 -11.60 -5.45
CA ASN A 68 9.47 -11.64 -4.12
C ASN A 68 10.39 -12.89 -4.00
N ILE A 69 11.14 -13.25 -5.05
CA ILE A 69 12.27 -14.17 -4.92
C ILE A 69 13.33 -13.33 -4.24
N PHE A 70 13.28 -13.33 -2.91
CA PHE A 70 14.39 -13.56 -2.00
C PHE A 70 13.73 -13.92 -0.66
N CYS A 71 13.30 -15.18 -0.54
CA CYS A 71 13.98 -16.25 0.19
C CYS A 71 14.20 -15.88 1.67
N GLU A 72 13.39 -16.49 2.54
CA GLU A 72 13.66 -16.59 3.99
C GLU A 72 15.14 -16.88 4.28
N GLU A 73 15.85 -17.54 3.36
CA GLU A 73 17.29 -17.80 3.35
C GLU A 73 18.18 -16.61 3.75
N PHE A 74 17.91 -15.38 3.27
CA PHE A 74 18.77 -14.21 3.56
C PHE A 74 18.20 -13.27 4.61
N TYR A 75 16.99 -13.56 5.10
CA TYR A 75 16.26 -12.67 5.99
C TYR A 75 17.07 -12.32 7.25
N ASP A 76 17.71 -13.32 7.86
CA ASP A 76 18.52 -13.15 9.06
C ASP A 76 19.72 -12.22 8.82
N ASP A 77 20.41 -12.36 7.69
CA ASP A 77 21.58 -11.55 7.38
C ASP A 77 21.18 -10.09 7.07
N TYR A 78 20.07 -9.88 6.36
CA TYR A 78 19.52 -8.53 6.19
C TYR A 78 19.09 -7.90 7.51
N CYS A 79 18.43 -8.65 8.41
CA CYS A 79 18.05 -8.14 9.74
C CYS A 79 19.28 -7.72 10.55
N LYS A 80 20.36 -8.52 10.54
CA LYS A 80 21.63 -8.17 11.18
C LYS A 80 22.24 -6.90 10.59
N LEU A 81 22.29 -6.79 9.25
CA LEU A 81 22.82 -5.60 8.58
C LEU A 81 22.01 -4.35 8.90
N VAL A 82 20.67 -4.41 8.84
CA VAL A 82 19.80 -3.28 9.19
C VAL A 82 20.04 -2.83 10.63
N LEU A 83 20.11 -3.77 11.58
CA LEU A 83 20.38 -3.46 12.98
C LEU A 83 21.75 -2.79 13.15
N HIS A 84 22.75 -3.29 12.43
CA HIS A 84 24.10 -2.73 12.46
C HIS A 84 24.15 -1.32 11.84
N TRP A 85 23.54 -1.10 10.67
CA TRP A 85 23.44 0.22 10.04
C TRP A 85 22.66 1.22 10.90
N SER A 86 21.61 0.76 11.60
CA SER A 86 20.89 1.57 12.59
C SER A 86 21.79 1.97 13.77
N SER A 87 22.68 1.07 14.19
CA SER A 87 23.68 1.35 15.22
C SER A 87 24.73 2.35 14.74
N ILE A 88 25.22 2.23 13.50
CA ILE A 88 26.14 3.21 12.87
C ILE A 88 25.47 4.59 12.81
N LEU A 89 24.19 4.67 12.45
CA LEU A 89 23.44 5.93 12.46
C LEU A 89 23.40 6.55 13.86
N SER A 90 23.14 5.73 14.88
CA SER A 90 23.12 6.15 16.28
C SER A 90 24.46 6.72 16.74
N SER A 91 25.55 6.04 16.44
CA SER A 91 26.92 6.51 16.68
C SER A 91 27.23 7.80 15.95
N THR A 92 26.83 7.92 14.68
CA THR A 92 27.01 9.14 13.89
C THR A 92 26.28 10.33 14.51
N LEU A 93 25.06 10.11 15.02
CA LEU A 93 24.28 11.10 15.75
C LEU A 93 24.94 11.57 17.05
N ALA A 94 25.66 10.69 17.75
CA ALA A 94 26.34 11.01 19.00
C ALA A 94 27.59 11.91 18.80
N HIS A 95 28.24 11.85 17.64
CA HIS A 95 29.56 12.47 17.42
C HIS A 95 29.57 13.88 16.79
N SER A 96 28.45 14.60 16.76
CA SER A 96 28.28 15.96 16.18
C SER A 96 28.56 16.06 14.66
N PHE A 97 27.53 16.38 13.87
CA PHE A 97 27.49 16.33 12.39
C PHE A 97 28.40 17.30 11.61
N ASN A 98 29.21 18.11 12.28
CA ASN A 98 29.81 19.32 11.67
C ASN A 98 31.04 19.08 10.78
N LYS A 99 31.48 17.83 10.57
CA LYS A 99 32.59 17.51 9.65
C LYS A 99 32.06 17.10 8.26
N MET A 100 32.67 17.59 7.19
CA MET A 100 32.27 17.27 5.80
C MET A 100 32.22 15.76 5.50
N ASN A 101 33.19 14.99 6.00
CA ASN A 101 33.20 13.52 5.89
C ASN A 101 32.00 12.86 6.60
N SER A 102 31.47 13.49 7.66
CA SER A 102 30.27 13.03 8.36
C SER A 102 29.02 13.12 7.49
N LYS A 103 28.90 14.14 6.63
CA LYS A 103 27.72 14.31 5.76
C LYS A 103 27.63 13.23 4.68
N SER A 104 28.73 12.94 3.97
CA SER A 104 28.74 11.89 2.93
C SER A 104 28.53 10.48 3.51
N ALA A 105 29.11 10.21 4.68
CA ALA A 105 28.85 8.97 5.42
C ALA A 105 27.38 8.87 5.85
N THR A 106 26.80 9.95 6.40
CA THR A 106 25.38 10.00 6.79
C THR A 106 24.44 9.76 5.60
N GLN A 107 24.70 10.43 4.47
CA GLN A 107 23.92 10.21 3.25
C GLN A 107 23.94 8.74 2.84
N THR A 108 25.11 8.09 2.91
CA THR A 108 25.25 6.67 2.60
C THR A 108 24.46 5.80 3.57
N ILE A 109 24.54 6.07 4.88
CA ILE A 109 23.82 5.33 5.91
C ILE A 109 22.31 5.41 5.67
N VAL A 110 21.77 6.62 5.48
CA VAL A 110 20.33 6.84 5.31
C VAL A 110 19.84 6.27 3.96
N GLN A 111 20.63 6.38 2.89
CA GLN A 111 20.32 5.76 1.60
C GLN A 111 20.28 4.23 1.70
N THR A 112 21.24 3.63 2.41
CA THR A 112 21.26 2.18 2.66
C THR A 112 20.03 1.74 3.44
N LEU A 113 19.68 2.47 4.51
CA LEU A 113 18.46 2.21 5.27
C LEU A 113 17.21 2.30 4.39
N TYR A 114 17.14 3.29 3.48
CA TYR A 114 16.04 3.38 2.52
C TYR A 114 15.98 2.16 1.60
N ASN A 115 17.10 1.69 1.07
CA ASN A 115 17.11 0.50 0.21
C ASN A 115 16.54 -0.73 0.94
N PHE A 116 16.82 -0.89 2.24
CA PHE A 116 16.23 -1.96 3.04
C PHE A 116 14.70 -1.84 3.19
N THR A 117 14.14 -0.63 3.15
CA THR A 117 12.67 -0.43 3.22
C THR A 117 11.93 -0.97 1.98
N LEU A 118 12.65 -1.24 0.89
CA LEU A 118 12.07 -1.76 -0.34
C LEU A 118 11.77 -3.26 -0.25
N HIS A 119 12.31 -3.96 0.76
CA HIS A 119 12.00 -5.36 1.05
C HIS A 119 10.91 -5.49 2.12
N SER A 120 9.74 -6.06 1.78
CA SER A 120 8.58 -6.15 2.69
C SER A 120 8.86 -6.82 4.05
N ASN A 121 9.59 -7.94 4.07
CA ASN A 121 9.91 -8.64 5.32
C ASN A 121 10.92 -7.86 6.17
N VAL A 122 11.96 -7.32 5.54
CA VAL A 122 12.97 -6.50 6.21
C VAL A 122 12.35 -5.20 6.73
N LEU A 123 11.42 -4.60 5.97
CA LEU A 123 10.66 -3.43 6.37
C LEU A 123 9.87 -3.69 7.66
N ASN A 124 9.24 -4.86 7.79
CA ASN A 124 8.54 -5.23 9.02
C ASN A 124 9.50 -5.32 10.21
N TYR A 125 10.69 -5.89 10.03
CA TYR A 125 11.73 -5.90 11.05
C TYR A 125 12.21 -4.47 11.39
N MET A 126 12.42 -3.62 10.39
CA MET A 126 12.81 -2.21 10.59
C MET A 126 11.83 -1.46 11.49
N LYS A 127 10.51 -1.69 11.34
CA LYS A 127 9.47 -1.09 12.18
C LYS A 127 9.61 -1.47 13.67
N THR A 128 10.29 -2.57 13.99
CA THR A 128 10.52 -3.01 15.37
C THR A 128 11.78 -2.42 16.01
N ILE A 129 12.66 -1.79 15.22
CA ILE A 129 13.95 -1.27 15.73
C ILE A 129 13.71 -0.04 16.61
N PRO A 130 14.08 -0.11 17.91
CA PRO A 130 13.89 1.01 18.83
C PRO A 130 14.60 2.27 18.36
N ASN A 131 13.97 3.43 18.55
CA ASN A 131 14.51 4.75 18.22
C ASN A 131 14.82 5.02 16.74
N LEU A 132 14.64 4.07 15.80
CA LEU A 132 14.94 4.28 14.39
C LEU A 132 14.17 5.46 13.80
N ILE A 133 12.86 5.55 14.07
CA ILE A 133 12.01 6.67 13.65
C ILE A 133 12.57 8.00 14.20
N HIS A 134 12.90 8.06 15.48
CA HIS A 134 13.44 9.27 16.11
C HIS A 134 14.81 9.67 15.52
N MET A 135 15.69 8.70 15.23
CA MET A 135 16.98 8.97 14.55
C MET A 135 16.77 9.53 13.14
N LEU A 136 15.83 8.96 12.37
CA LEU A 136 15.50 9.43 11.03
C LEU A 136 14.82 10.80 11.06
N LEU A 137 13.98 11.10 12.04
CA LEU A 137 13.40 12.44 12.22
C LEU A 137 14.48 13.49 12.41
N LYS A 138 15.52 13.23 13.21
CA LYS A 138 16.69 14.11 13.32
C LYS A 138 17.42 14.32 11.99
N MET A 139 17.41 13.32 11.10
CA MET A 139 18.02 13.44 9.77
C MET A 139 17.25 14.42 8.89
N THR A 140 15.96 14.63 9.14
CA THR A 140 15.16 15.65 8.44
C THR A 140 15.54 17.08 8.82
N ASP A 141 16.27 17.28 9.92
CA ASP A 141 16.74 18.61 10.36
C ASP A 141 18.15 18.94 9.82
N VAL A 142 18.82 17.99 9.14
CA VAL A 142 20.14 18.22 8.57
C VAL A 142 20.03 19.07 7.32
N GLU A 143 20.78 20.18 7.23
CA GLU A 143 20.93 21.01 6.03
C GLU A 143 21.69 20.26 4.92
N HIS A 144 21.02 19.27 4.33
CA HIS A 144 21.47 18.48 3.20
C HIS A 144 20.29 17.73 2.57
N ASP A 145 19.85 18.21 1.41
CA ASP A 145 18.73 17.70 0.64
C ASP A 145 18.64 16.16 0.52
N GLU A 146 19.73 15.49 0.11
CA GLU A 146 19.70 14.03 -0.10
C GLU A 146 19.57 13.23 1.21
N ILE A 147 20.03 13.80 2.33
CA ILE A 147 19.86 13.18 3.65
C ILE A 147 18.40 13.32 4.06
N GLN A 148 17.84 14.53 3.94
CA GLN A 148 16.44 14.80 4.27
C GLN A 148 15.50 13.94 3.42
N LEU A 149 15.72 13.89 2.11
CA LEU A 149 14.88 13.12 1.19
C LEU A 149 14.89 11.62 1.51
N ASN A 150 16.07 11.02 1.70
CA ASN A 150 16.14 9.60 2.06
C ASN A 150 15.58 9.33 3.46
N ALA A 151 15.74 10.27 4.40
CA ALA A 151 15.11 10.16 5.72
C ALA A 151 13.58 10.15 5.60
N TYR A 152 12.98 11.07 4.83
CA TYR A 152 11.55 11.09 4.57
C TYR A 152 11.08 9.83 3.86
N ARG A 153 11.82 9.32 2.86
CA ARG A 153 11.49 8.05 2.21
C ARG A 153 11.45 6.87 3.18
N CYS A 154 12.44 6.76 4.07
CA CYS A 154 12.43 5.76 5.14
C CYS A 154 11.20 5.93 6.04
N LEU A 155 10.98 7.15 6.54
CA LEU A 155 9.89 7.49 7.45
C LEU A 155 8.52 7.15 6.83
N GLY A 156 8.30 7.48 5.57
CA GLY A 156 7.04 7.17 4.88
C GLY A 156 6.74 5.67 4.78
N LYS A 157 7.76 4.80 4.79
CA LYS A 157 7.60 3.34 4.77
C LYS A 157 7.45 2.72 6.17
N ILE A 158 8.10 3.29 7.18
CA ILE A 158 8.12 2.71 8.54
C ILE A 158 7.07 3.29 9.49
N MET A 159 6.69 4.56 9.33
CA MET A 159 5.76 5.21 10.24
C MET A 159 4.34 4.65 10.08
N ILE A 160 3.67 4.47 11.20
CA ILE A 160 2.24 4.17 11.26
C ILE A 160 1.45 5.42 11.65
N GLU A 161 0.12 5.34 11.58
CA GLU A 161 -0.76 6.46 11.91
C GLU A 161 -0.55 7.00 13.33
N ALA A 162 -0.18 6.12 14.27
CA ALA A 162 0.13 6.50 15.65
C ALA A 162 1.38 7.38 15.73
N ASP A 163 2.43 7.06 14.98
CA ASP A 163 3.69 7.82 15.00
C ASP A 163 3.47 9.25 14.50
N ILE A 164 2.74 9.39 13.38
CA ILE A 164 2.38 10.69 12.79
C ILE A 164 1.61 11.55 13.79
N LYS A 165 0.64 10.96 14.52
CA LYS A 165 -0.18 11.67 15.53
C LYS A 165 0.63 12.16 16.73
N THR A 166 1.68 11.43 17.10
CA THR A 166 2.57 11.82 18.20
C THR A 166 3.65 12.81 17.78
N MET A 167 3.82 13.03 16.48
CA MET A 167 4.84 13.91 15.96
C MET A 167 4.48 15.38 16.25
N ALA A 168 5.47 16.17 16.66
CA ALA A 168 5.25 17.57 17.05
C ALA A 168 4.74 18.44 15.88
N ASN A 169 5.33 18.29 14.69
CA ASN A 169 5.09 19.18 13.54
C ASN A 169 4.84 18.38 12.24
N PRO A 170 3.66 17.78 12.05
CA PRO A 170 3.29 17.09 10.80
C PRO A 170 3.17 18.01 9.59
N ASP A 171 2.95 19.29 9.83
CA ASP A 171 3.06 20.38 8.86
C ASP A 171 4.44 20.51 8.23
N LYS A 172 5.50 20.14 8.96
CA LYS A 172 6.86 20.12 8.41
C LYS A 172 6.98 19.13 7.24
N ILE A 173 6.34 17.95 7.31
CA ILE A 173 6.39 16.97 6.21
C ILE A 173 5.79 17.60 4.96
N ALA A 174 4.59 18.17 5.07
CA ALA A 174 3.91 18.80 3.94
C ALA A 174 4.74 19.96 3.36
N ALA A 175 5.26 20.83 4.22
CA ALA A 175 6.04 22.01 3.82
C ALA A 175 7.30 21.61 3.03
N VAL A 176 8.07 20.63 3.54
CA VAL A 176 9.31 20.18 2.86
C VAL A 176 9.00 19.55 1.51
N TYR A 177 7.96 18.72 1.41
CA TYR A 177 7.57 18.12 0.13
C TYR A 177 7.11 19.17 -0.89
N ILE A 178 6.33 20.16 -0.47
CA ILE A 178 5.88 21.28 -1.32
C ILE A 178 7.09 22.07 -1.81
N GLU A 179 8.02 22.40 -0.92
CA GLU A 179 9.25 23.12 -1.27
C GLU A 179 10.11 22.32 -2.27
N PHE A 180 10.41 21.05 -1.97
CA PHE A 180 11.22 20.20 -2.83
C PHE A 180 10.59 19.98 -4.20
N ILE A 181 9.28 19.76 -4.26
CA ILE A 181 8.55 19.62 -5.53
C ILE A 181 8.61 20.94 -6.32
N THR A 182 8.33 22.07 -5.68
CA THR A 182 8.37 23.39 -6.33
C THR A 182 9.75 23.70 -6.90
N ASN A 183 10.82 23.40 -6.16
CA ASN A 183 12.20 23.67 -6.55
C ASN A 183 12.74 22.71 -7.63
N THR A 184 12.05 21.60 -7.91
CA THR A 184 12.50 20.57 -8.86
C THR A 184 11.62 20.46 -10.11
N MET A 185 10.33 20.82 -10.01
CA MET A 185 9.33 20.64 -11.07
C MET A 185 9.68 21.38 -12.38
N ASP A 186 10.31 22.54 -12.29
CA ASP A 186 10.65 23.38 -13.45
C ASP A 186 12.10 23.20 -13.94
N ASP A 187 12.91 22.38 -13.25
CA ASP A 187 14.33 22.19 -13.54
C ASP A 187 14.56 20.90 -14.36
N PRO A 188 14.93 20.99 -15.65
CA PRO A 188 15.10 19.82 -16.50
C PRO A 188 16.22 18.87 -16.02
N VAL A 189 17.21 19.40 -15.29
CA VAL A 189 18.32 18.59 -14.74
C VAL A 189 17.84 17.75 -13.55
N LYS A 190 16.76 18.17 -12.87
CA LYS A 190 16.25 17.51 -11.66
C LYS A 190 15.02 16.64 -11.91
N THR A 191 14.70 16.33 -13.17
CA THR A 191 13.53 15.52 -13.55
C THR A 191 13.43 14.19 -12.79
N GLU A 192 14.54 13.44 -12.67
CA GLU A 192 14.55 12.17 -11.93
C GLU A 192 14.28 12.37 -10.43
N ARG A 193 14.84 13.43 -9.85
CA ARG A 193 14.62 13.77 -8.44
C ARG A 193 13.17 14.20 -8.20
N PHE A 194 12.60 15.00 -9.09
CA PHE A 194 11.19 15.38 -9.05
C PHE A 194 10.26 14.16 -9.10
N HIS A 195 10.51 13.22 -10.03
CA HIS A 195 9.76 11.98 -10.12
C HIS A 195 9.83 11.18 -8.81
N SER A 196 11.03 11.04 -8.26
CA SER A 196 11.23 10.27 -7.03
C SER A 196 10.66 10.95 -5.78
N LEU A 197 10.55 12.28 -5.77
CA LEU A 197 9.83 13.02 -4.74
C LEU A 197 8.35 12.68 -4.76
N LEU A 198 7.71 12.70 -5.93
CA LEU A 198 6.29 12.33 -6.07
C LEU A 198 6.03 10.87 -5.64
N GLU A 199 6.87 9.93 -6.05
CA GLU A 199 6.76 8.53 -5.60
C GLU A 199 6.89 8.41 -4.07
N SER A 200 7.83 9.12 -3.47
CA SER A 200 7.99 9.07 -2.02
C SER A 200 6.82 9.70 -1.26
N LEU A 201 6.18 10.72 -1.84
CA LEU A 201 5.01 11.38 -1.26
C LEU A 201 3.82 10.43 -1.14
N LYS A 202 3.63 9.48 -2.08
CA LYS A 202 2.57 8.47 -2.01
C LYS A 202 2.58 7.71 -0.68
N ASN A 203 3.76 7.44 -0.12
CA ASN A 203 3.89 6.73 1.16
C ASN A 203 3.36 7.53 2.35
N PHE A 204 3.35 8.86 2.28
CA PHE A 204 2.81 9.71 3.34
C PHE A 204 1.33 10.02 3.17
N VAL A 205 0.85 10.06 1.92
CA VAL A 205 -0.54 10.42 1.61
C VAL A 205 -1.50 9.36 2.16
N GLN A 206 -1.08 8.17 2.56
CA GLN A 206 -1.95 7.23 3.28
C GLN A 206 -2.36 7.71 4.69
N HIS A 207 -1.67 8.70 5.28
CA HIS A 207 -1.89 9.20 6.64
C HIS A 207 -2.80 10.43 6.67
N ASP A 208 -3.89 10.35 7.44
CA ASP A 208 -4.96 11.37 7.40
C ASP A 208 -4.47 12.75 7.83
N GLN A 209 -3.62 12.82 8.85
CA GLN A 209 -3.08 14.11 9.33
C GLN A 209 -2.18 14.79 8.28
N VAL A 210 -1.38 14.00 7.53
CA VAL A 210 -0.52 14.54 6.47
C VAL A 210 -1.37 14.97 5.26
N LYS A 211 -2.41 14.19 4.88
CA LYS A 211 -3.37 14.60 3.83
C LYS A 211 -3.95 15.98 4.11
N ASN A 212 -4.44 16.20 5.33
CA ASN A 212 -5.05 17.47 5.73
C ASN A 212 -4.09 18.64 5.55
N GLU A 213 -2.82 18.43 5.89
CA GLU A 213 -1.81 19.48 5.89
C GLU A 213 -1.28 19.77 4.49
N LEU A 214 -1.13 18.75 3.63
CA LEU A 214 -0.87 18.92 2.20
C LEU A 214 -1.97 19.74 1.51
N ILE A 215 -3.24 19.50 1.86
CA ILE A 215 -4.38 20.22 1.30
C ILE A 215 -4.34 21.69 1.71
N LYS A 216 -4.17 21.99 3.02
CA LYS A 216 -4.11 23.36 3.54
C LYS A 216 -2.96 24.17 2.95
N GLN A 217 -1.81 23.55 2.74
CA GLN A 217 -0.61 24.22 2.22
C GLN A 217 -0.57 24.32 0.68
N GLY A 218 -1.63 23.88 -0.02
CA GLY A 218 -1.80 24.12 -1.46
C GLY A 218 -1.20 23.07 -2.39
N MET A 219 -0.90 21.86 -1.90
CA MET A 219 -0.35 20.76 -2.72
C MET A 219 -1.25 20.41 -3.93
N LEU A 220 -2.57 20.55 -3.79
CA LEU A 220 -3.53 20.23 -4.87
C LEU A 220 -3.23 21.00 -6.16
N LEU A 221 -2.86 22.28 -6.07
CA LEU A 221 -2.56 23.10 -7.25
C LEU A 221 -1.31 22.62 -7.98
N LEU A 222 -0.27 22.22 -7.23
CA LEU A 222 0.95 21.66 -7.80
C LEU A 222 0.67 20.34 -8.53
N LEU A 223 -0.12 19.45 -7.92
CA LEU A 223 -0.47 18.17 -8.52
C LEU A 223 -1.38 18.33 -9.74
N VAL A 224 -2.35 19.25 -9.71
CA VAL A 224 -3.18 19.59 -10.89
C VAL A 224 -2.30 20.08 -12.05
N LYS A 225 -1.29 20.90 -11.75
CA LYS A 225 -0.30 21.36 -12.75
C LYS A 225 0.47 20.17 -13.35
N CYS A 226 0.88 19.20 -12.53
CA CYS A 226 1.52 17.96 -12.99
C CYS A 226 0.65 17.13 -13.94
N VAL A 227 -0.68 17.17 -13.77
CA VAL A 227 -1.61 16.42 -14.62
C VAL A 227 -1.89 17.15 -15.93
N VAL A 228 -2.14 18.46 -15.90
CA VAL A 228 -2.67 19.20 -17.06
C VAL A 228 -1.59 19.70 -18.02
N GLU A 229 -0.37 19.97 -17.54
CA GLU A 229 0.68 20.55 -18.37
C GLU A 229 1.31 19.53 -19.33
N THR A 230 1.40 19.91 -20.60
CA THR A 230 1.85 19.03 -21.69
C THR A 230 3.28 18.50 -21.54
N ARG A 231 4.14 19.22 -20.81
CA ARG A 231 5.52 18.79 -20.53
C ARG A 231 5.62 17.48 -19.75
N PHE A 232 4.58 17.13 -18.98
CA PHE A 232 4.55 15.88 -18.21
C PHE A 232 3.96 14.71 -19.00
N ASN A 233 3.43 14.94 -20.20
CA ASN A 233 2.75 13.93 -21.01
C ASN A 233 3.61 12.70 -21.33
N GLN A 234 4.92 12.84 -21.43
CA GLN A 234 5.82 11.74 -21.80
C GLN A 234 6.38 10.98 -20.58
N SER A 235 6.00 11.37 -19.37
CA SER A 235 6.52 10.81 -18.11
C SER A 235 5.41 10.17 -17.28
N ASN A 236 5.77 9.28 -16.35
CA ASN A 236 4.83 8.69 -15.39
C ASN A 236 4.33 9.69 -14.34
N VAL A 237 4.80 10.95 -14.38
CA VAL A 237 4.41 12.02 -13.45
C VAL A 237 2.89 12.21 -13.40
N GLN A 238 2.20 12.20 -14.57
CA GLN A 238 0.74 12.38 -14.60
C GLN A 238 0.01 11.28 -13.83
N GLN A 239 0.47 10.03 -13.97
CA GLN A 239 -0.12 8.88 -13.27
C GLN A 239 0.07 9.02 -11.77
N ILE A 240 1.30 9.27 -11.32
CA ILE A 240 1.63 9.42 -9.90
C ILE A 240 0.85 10.59 -9.29
N ALA A 241 0.76 11.72 -10.00
CA ALA A 241 -0.01 12.88 -9.54
C ALA A 241 -1.51 12.55 -9.42
N LEU A 242 -2.10 11.83 -10.37
CA LEU A 242 -3.50 11.39 -10.30
C LEU A 242 -3.74 10.43 -9.13
N GLU A 243 -2.84 9.48 -8.88
CA GLU A 243 -2.93 8.56 -7.74
C GLU A 243 -2.87 9.30 -6.40
N ILE A 244 -1.98 10.30 -6.27
CA ILE A 244 -1.91 11.15 -5.08
C ILE A 244 -3.20 11.99 -4.94
N LEU A 245 -3.69 12.58 -6.03
CA LEU A 245 -4.94 13.34 -6.02
C LEU A 245 -6.14 12.47 -5.62
N LEU A 246 -6.20 11.22 -6.10
CA LEU A 246 -7.20 10.26 -5.69
C LEU A 246 -7.10 9.97 -4.18
N ALA A 247 -5.91 9.75 -3.65
CA ALA A 247 -5.72 9.52 -2.22
C ALA A 247 -6.07 10.75 -1.36
N LEU A 248 -5.85 11.97 -1.86
CA LEU A 248 -6.27 13.21 -1.22
C LEU A 248 -7.79 13.47 -1.33
N SER A 249 -8.45 12.97 -2.39
CA SER A 249 -9.88 13.17 -2.62
C SER A 249 -10.79 12.48 -1.60
N PHE A 250 -10.26 11.57 -0.78
CA PHE A 250 -10.97 11.07 0.41
C PHE A 250 -11.26 12.17 1.45
N HIS A 251 -10.62 13.35 1.33
CA HIS A 251 -10.98 14.55 2.07
C HIS A 251 -11.99 15.41 1.28
N LYS A 252 -13.07 15.83 1.94
CA LYS A 252 -14.17 16.59 1.31
C LYS A 252 -13.73 17.92 0.68
N ASP A 253 -12.79 18.61 1.32
CA ASP A 253 -12.28 19.89 0.81
C ASP A 253 -11.50 19.70 -0.49
N ALA A 254 -10.71 18.63 -0.60
CA ALA A 254 -9.99 18.30 -1.83
C ALA A 254 -10.96 18.01 -2.98
N CYS A 255 -12.00 17.19 -2.72
CA CYS A 255 -13.06 16.95 -3.69
C CYS A 255 -13.68 18.26 -4.21
N SER A 256 -13.99 19.19 -3.31
CA SER A 256 -14.65 20.46 -3.67
C SER A 256 -13.74 21.34 -4.54
N VAL A 257 -12.46 21.44 -4.21
CA VAL A 257 -11.47 22.21 -4.98
C VAL A 257 -11.25 21.60 -6.36
N LEU A 258 -11.10 20.27 -6.46
CA LEU A 258 -10.84 19.59 -7.74
C LEU A 258 -12.04 19.70 -8.70
N LYS A 259 -13.27 19.55 -8.19
CA LYS A 259 -14.50 19.67 -8.99
C LYS A 259 -14.71 21.06 -9.59
N GLN A 260 -14.26 22.11 -8.90
CA GLN A 260 -14.39 23.49 -9.38
C GLN A 260 -13.44 23.81 -10.54
N ASN A 261 -12.41 22.99 -10.78
CA ASN A 261 -11.46 23.18 -11.86
C ASN A 261 -11.91 22.44 -13.13
N GLU A 262 -12.73 23.10 -13.95
CA GLU A 262 -13.27 22.52 -15.19
C GLU A 262 -12.19 22.07 -16.19
N ASN A 263 -11.06 22.80 -16.27
CA ASN A 263 -9.96 22.42 -17.15
C ASN A 263 -9.35 21.08 -16.72
N PHE A 264 -9.10 20.93 -15.41
CA PHE A 264 -8.60 19.69 -14.83
C PHE A 264 -9.58 18.53 -15.02
N MET A 265 -10.88 18.74 -14.76
CA MET A 265 -11.91 17.71 -14.92
C MET A 265 -12.01 17.25 -16.37
N ASN A 266 -12.04 18.17 -17.33
CA ASN A 266 -12.04 17.84 -18.76
C ASN A 266 -10.77 17.07 -19.17
N HIS A 267 -9.60 17.46 -18.66
CA HIS A 267 -8.37 16.73 -18.92
C HIS A 267 -8.42 15.30 -18.38
N CYS A 268 -8.95 15.10 -17.16
CA CYS A 268 -9.14 13.77 -16.60
C CYS A 268 -10.08 12.91 -17.45
N ARG A 269 -11.18 13.48 -17.98
CA ARG A 269 -12.12 12.75 -18.88
C ARG A 269 -11.41 12.28 -20.14
N ILE A 270 -10.59 13.13 -20.76
CA ILE A 270 -9.78 12.77 -21.93
C ILE A 270 -8.80 11.63 -21.61
N LEU A 271 -8.15 11.68 -20.44
CA LEU A 271 -7.24 10.62 -20.00
C LEU A 271 -7.95 9.29 -19.73
N ALA A 272 -9.15 9.33 -19.14
CA ALA A 272 -9.95 8.15 -18.85
C ALA A 272 -10.55 7.48 -20.11
N GLU A 273 -10.83 8.25 -21.16
CA GLU A 273 -11.31 7.73 -22.45
C GLU A 273 -10.17 7.18 -23.34
N ASN A 274 -8.91 7.41 -22.97
CA ASN A 274 -7.76 7.00 -23.78
C ASN A 274 -7.54 5.48 -23.71
N THR A 275 -7.79 4.79 -24.82
CA THR A 275 -7.68 3.32 -24.92
C THR A 275 -6.26 2.82 -25.27
N ASN A 276 -5.23 3.67 -25.15
CA ASN A 276 -3.86 3.26 -25.42
C ASN A 276 -3.37 2.24 -24.38
N PRO A 277 -3.08 0.98 -24.75
CA PRO A 277 -2.68 -0.06 -23.81
C PRO A 277 -1.37 0.25 -23.07
N VAL A 278 -0.49 1.08 -23.66
CA VAL A 278 0.78 1.50 -23.02
C VAL A 278 0.53 2.46 -21.84
N ARG A 279 -0.63 3.14 -21.81
CA ARG A 279 -0.98 4.13 -20.79
C ARG A 279 -2.12 3.66 -19.90
N PHE A 280 -2.30 2.35 -19.77
CA PHE A 280 -3.38 1.76 -18.99
C PHE A 280 -3.41 2.25 -17.54
N ASP A 281 -2.26 2.31 -16.87
CA ASP A 281 -2.22 2.76 -15.47
C ASP A 281 -2.60 4.24 -15.31
N LEU A 282 -2.22 5.07 -16.28
CA LEU A 282 -2.65 6.47 -16.33
C LEU A 282 -4.16 6.58 -16.53
N GLN A 283 -4.71 5.80 -17.47
CA GLN A 283 -6.15 5.73 -17.73
C GLN A 283 -6.89 5.30 -16.46
N ARG A 284 -6.44 4.23 -15.80
CA ARG A 284 -6.98 3.71 -14.55
C ARG A 284 -6.92 4.73 -13.43
N ALA A 285 -5.83 5.47 -13.28
CA ALA A 285 -5.72 6.54 -12.28
C ALA A 285 -6.72 7.68 -12.55
N ALA A 286 -6.90 8.08 -13.81
CA ALA A 286 -7.89 9.08 -14.20
C ALA A 286 -9.33 8.60 -13.97
N GLU A 287 -9.65 7.36 -14.36
CA GLU A 287 -10.94 6.73 -14.11
C GLU A 287 -11.27 6.64 -12.61
N GLY A 288 -10.31 6.22 -11.79
CA GLY A 288 -10.46 6.16 -10.33
C GLY A 288 -10.79 7.51 -9.72
N LEU A 289 -10.03 8.55 -10.11
CA LEU A 289 -10.28 9.91 -9.63
C LEU A 289 -11.64 10.45 -10.09
N LEU A 290 -11.98 10.30 -11.37
CA LEU A 290 -13.28 10.75 -11.88
C LEU A 290 -14.44 10.02 -11.21
N TRP A 291 -14.33 8.71 -11.01
CA TRP A 291 -15.35 7.94 -10.32
C TRP A 291 -15.56 8.46 -8.89
N LYS A 292 -14.48 8.75 -8.16
CA LYS A 292 -14.53 9.30 -6.80
C LYS A 292 -15.13 10.71 -6.77
N LEU A 293 -14.81 11.56 -7.75
CA LEU A 293 -15.33 12.91 -7.82
C LEU A 293 -16.79 12.94 -8.30
N GLU A 294 -17.13 12.25 -9.38
CA GLU A 294 -18.42 12.40 -10.07
C GLU A 294 -19.46 11.34 -9.63
N LYS A 295 -19.05 10.08 -9.50
CA LYS A 295 -19.97 8.92 -9.52
C LYS A 295 -20.25 8.30 -8.15
N GLU A 296 -19.36 8.43 -7.17
CA GLU A 296 -19.57 7.83 -5.83
C GLU A 296 -20.86 8.31 -5.13
N ASN A 297 -21.29 9.55 -5.41
CA ASN A 297 -22.50 10.12 -4.80
C ASN A 297 -23.82 9.68 -5.48
N GLU A 298 -23.76 8.91 -6.57
CA GLU A 298 -24.96 8.34 -7.18
C GLU A 298 -25.51 7.27 -6.24
N ALA A 299 -26.64 7.58 -5.59
CA ALA A 299 -27.28 6.72 -4.61
C ALA A 299 -27.96 5.53 -5.31
N ILE A 300 -27.21 4.46 -5.56
CA ILE A 300 -27.81 3.18 -5.96
C ILE A 300 -28.25 2.48 -4.68
N ALA A 301 -29.58 2.35 -4.53
CA ALA A 301 -30.17 1.60 -3.43
C ALA A 301 -29.74 0.13 -3.54
N LYS A 302 -29.19 -0.43 -2.47
CA LYS A 302 -28.91 -1.87 -2.39
C LYS A 302 -30.16 -2.67 -2.74
N PRO A 303 -30.02 -3.79 -3.45
CA PRO A 303 -31.17 -4.62 -3.70
C PRO A 303 -31.68 -5.17 -2.35
N THR A 304 -32.96 -4.93 -2.09
CA THR A 304 -33.60 -5.10 -0.78
C THR A 304 -33.89 -6.58 -0.43
N THR A 305 -33.52 -7.53 -1.29
CA THR A 305 -33.84 -8.95 -1.18
C THR A 305 -32.58 -9.81 -1.25
N LEU A 306 -32.42 -10.80 -0.35
CA LEU A 306 -31.22 -11.68 -0.31
C LEU A 306 -30.98 -12.49 -1.60
N ASN A 307 -32.01 -12.70 -2.42
CA ASN A 307 -31.94 -13.51 -3.64
C ASN A 307 -31.53 -12.72 -4.90
N SER A 308 -30.88 -11.57 -4.75
CA SER A 308 -30.57 -10.65 -5.86
C SER A 308 -29.08 -10.42 -6.08
N TYR A 309 -28.21 -10.92 -5.21
CA TYR A 309 -26.77 -10.81 -5.41
C TYR A 309 -26.32 -11.74 -6.54
N GLN A 310 -25.52 -11.21 -7.46
CA GLN A 310 -24.91 -12.00 -8.52
C GLN A 310 -23.83 -12.92 -7.93
N TYR A 311 -23.10 -12.46 -6.92
CA TYR A 311 -21.99 -13.18 -6.29
C TYR A 311 -22.25 -13.37 -4.79
N ASP A 312 -21.79 -14.49 -4.25
CA ASP A 312 -21.75 -14.69 -2.80
C ASP A 312 -20.64 -13.84 -2.17
N ILE A 313 -19.50 -13.75 -2.85
CA ILE A 313 -18.27 -13.21 -2.28
C ILE A 313 -17.53 -12.38 -3.34
N MET A 314 -17.10 -11.17 -2.98
CA MET A 314 -16.05 -10.43 -3.70
C MET A 314 -14.76 -10.45 -2.88
N ILE A 315 -13.63 -10.72 -3.51
CA ILE A 315 -12.30 -10.65 -2.88
C ILE A 315 -11.60 -9.38 -3.32
N SER A 316 -11.41 -8.45 -2.39
CA SER A 316 -10.60 -7.24 -2.57
C SER A 316 -9.22 -7.48 -1.97
N TYR A 317 -8.17 -7.41 -2.79
CA TYR A 317 -6.79 -7.74 -2.41
C TYR A 317 -5.76 -6.87 -3.13
N SER A 318 -4.54 -6.80 -2.61
CA SER A 318 -3.41 -6.17 -3.31
C SER A 318 -2.82 -7.16 -4.30
N HIS A 319 -2.45 -6.71 -5.50
CA HIS A 319 -1.83 -7.59 -6.51
C HIS A 319 -0.56 -8.32 -6.00
N LYS A 320 0.13 -7.75 -5.00
CA LYS A 320 1.29 -8.38 -4.34
C LYS A 320 0.93 -9.60 -3.48
N ASP A 321 -0.33 -9.77 -3.13
CA ASP A 321 -0.86 -10.88 -2.32
C ASP A 321 -1.66 -11.90 -3.17
N LYS A 322 -1.48 -11.86 -4.50
CA LYS A 322 -2.29 -12.61 -5.49
C LYS A 322 -2.31 -14.12 -5.25
N GLU A 323 -1.18 -14.73 -4.94
CA GLU A 323 -1.06 -16.18 -4.81
C GLU A 323 -1.99 -16.76 -3.73
N LEU A 324 -1.93 -16.20 -2.51
CA LEU A 324 -2.77 -16.64 -1.40
C LEU A 324 -4.26 -16.32 -1.66
N CYS A 325 -4.57 -15.17 -2.26
CA CYS A 325 -5.95 -14.80 -2.60
C CYS A 325 -6.56 -15.72 -3.66
N LEU A 326 -5.78 -16.12 -4.67
CA LEU A 326 -6.22 -17.09 -5.68
C LEU A 326 -6.46 -18.47 -5.07
N ARG A 327 -5.63 -18.90 -4.11
CA ARG A 327 -5.84 -20.16 -3.39
C ARG A 327 -7.14 -20.13 -2.56
N ILE A 328 -7.42 -19.04 -1.84
CA ILE A 328 -8.68 -18.85 -1.11
C ILE A 328 -9.86 -18.91 -2.08
N HIS A 329 -9.76 -18.16 -3.18
CA HIS A 329 -10.76 -18.10 -4.23
C HIS A 329 -11.07 -19.50 -4.81
N GLU A 330 -10.05 -20.28 -5.17
CA GLU A 330 -10.22 -21.63 -5.72
C GLU A 330 -10.91 -22.57 -4.73
N GLN A 331 -10.58 -22.47 -3.44
CA GLN A 331 -11.19 -23.30 -2.43
C GLN A 331 -12.67 -22.94 -2.19
N LEU A 332 -13.01 -21.63 -2.20
CA LEU A 332 -14.40 -21.17 -2.14
C LEU A 332 -15.23 -21.66 -3.34
N LEU A 333 -14.66 -21.67 -4.55
CA LEU A 333 -15.35 -22.22 -5.72
C LEU A 333 -15.63 -23.73 -5.58
N LYS A 334 -14.68 -24.50 -5.03
CA LYS A 334 -14.88 -25.94 -4.78
C LYS A 334 -16.02 -26.21 -3.80
N ASP A 335 -16.22 -25.32 -2.83
CA ASP A 335 -17.30 -25.40 -1.85
C ASP A 335 -18.63 -24.84 -2.36
N GLY A 336 -18.70 -24.44 -3.64
CA GLY A 336 -19.92 -24.06 -4.33
C GLY A 336 -20.31 -22.59 -4.21
N PHE A 337 -19.44 -21.72 -3.68
CA PHE A 337 -19.67 -20.28 -3.66
C PHE A 337 -19.44 -19.67 -5.05
N ASN A 338 -20.26 -18.68 -5.43
CA ASN A 338 -19.98 -17.82 -6.57
C ASN A 338 -19.09 -16.64 -6.15
N VAL A 339 -17.83 -16.65 -6.56
CA VAL A 339 -16.80 -15.69 -6.10
C VAL A 339 -16.34 -14.80 -7.24
N TRP A 340 -16.38 -13.48 -7.01
CA TRP A 340 -15.76 -12.50 -7.88
C TRP A 340 -14.36 -12.10 -7.36
N ILE A 341 -13.38 -12.07 -8.25
CA ILE A 341 -12.01 -11.60 -7.96
C ILE A 341 -11.41 -11.00 -9.24
N ASP A 342 -10.66 -9.90 -9.10
CA ASP A 342 -9.94 -9.29 -10.22
C ASP A 342 -8.67 -10.10 -10.54
N ARG A 343 -8.73 -11.04 -11.49
CA ARG A 343 -7.63 -12.00 -11.78
C ARG A 343 -6.54 -11.46 -12.69
N ASP A 344 -6.92 -10.70 -13.71
CA ASP A 344 -6.08 -10.58 -14.89
C ASP A 344 -5.23 -9.31 -14.94
N CYS A 345 -5.56 -8.24 -14.20
CA CYS A 345 -4.79 -6.97 -14.07
C CYS A 345 -4.40 -6.25 -15.39
N LEU A 346 -4.43 -6.92 -16.53
CA LEU A 346 -3.92 -6.50 -17.83
C LEU A 346 -5.05 -6.02 -18.73
N TYR A 347 -6.29 -6.48 -18.49
CA TYR A 347 -7.51 -6.01 -19.15
C TYR A 347 -8.74 -6.27 -18.26
N GLY A 348 -9.48 -5.24 -17.83
CA GLY A 348 -10.95 -5.37 -17.83
C GLY A 348 -11.79 -4.95 -16.63
N SER A 349 -11.27 -4.79 -15.41
CA SER A 349 -12.12 -4.30 -14.31
C SER A 349 -12.05 -2.78 -14.21
N THR A 350 -12.84 -2.08 -15.04
CA THR A 350 -13.04 -0.62 -14.86
C THR A 350 -13.52 -0.36 -13.44
N MET A 351 -13.27 0.84 -12.90
CA MET A 351 -13.77 1.20 -11.56
C MET A 351 -15.29 0.98 -11.42
N ALA A 352 -16.04 1.15 -12.51
CA ALA A 352 -17.46 0.82 -12.58
C ALA A 352 -17.74 -0.69 -12.45
N GLY A 353 -16.93 -1.55 -13.07
CA GLY A 353 -17.03 -3.00 -12.92
C GLY A 353 -16.76 -3.47 -11.49
N ILE A 354 -15.75 -2.87 -10.83
CA ILE A 354 -15.44 -3.17 -9.42
C ILE A 354 -16.56 -2.69 -8.50
N ALA A 355 -17.07 -1.48 -8.72
CA ALA A 355 -18.22 -0.95 -7.99
C ALA A 355 -19.45 -1.88 -8.15
N ASN A 356 -19.73 -2.33 -9.37
CA ASN A 356 -20.82 -3.27 -9.64
C ASN A 356 -20.60 -4.62 -8.94
N ALA A 357 -19.36 -5.13 -8.89
CA ALA A 357 -19.04 -6.35 -8.15
C ALA A 357 -19.29 -6.19 -6.64
N ILE A 358 -18.87 -5.07 -6.05
CA ILE A 358 -19.09 -4.75 -4.63
C ILE A 358 -20.60 -4.69 -4.30
N GLU A 359 -21.40 -4.09 -5.18
CA GLU A 359 -22.85 -3.93 -4.99
C GLU A 359 -23.62 -5.24 -5.15
N ASN A 360 -23.18 -6.09 -6.08
CA ASN A 360 -23.82 -7.36 -6.39
C ASN A 360 -23.18 -8.55 -5.66
N SER A 361 -22.40 -8.30 -4.61
CA SER A 361 -21.83 -9.34 -3.74
C SER A 361 -22.50 -9.36 -2.37
N GLU A 362 -22.80 -10.56 -1.89
CA GLU A 362 -23.39 -10.74 -0.57
C GLU A 362 -22.44 -10.27 0.55
N CYS A 363 -21.15 -10.59 0.42
CA CYS A 363 -20.07 -10.12 1.28
C CYS A 363 -18.80 -9.77 0.49
N VAL A 364 -17.93 -8.97 1.11
CA VAL A 364 -16.64 -8.54 0.57
C VAL A 364 -15.54 -8.98 1.54
N LEU A 365 -14.62 -9.81 1.07
CA LEU A 365 -13.39 -10.12 1.79
C LEU A 365 -12.40 -8.98 1.58
N ILE A 366 -11.94 -8.36 2.65
CA ILE A 366 -10.87 -7.36 2.62
C ILE A 366 -9.59 -8.06 3.03
N CYS A 367 -8.75 -8.40 2.06
CA CYS A 367 -7.49 -9.09 2.21
C CYS A 367 -6.38 -8.11 2.60
N MET A 368 -6.14 -7.97 3.90
CA MET A 368 -5.30 -6.94 4.50
C MET A 368 -3.82 -7.35 4.56
N SER A 369 -2.98 -6.41 4.13
CA SER A 369 -1.52 -6.42 4.20
C SER A 369 -1.02 -4.96 4.17
N ASN A 370 0.30 -4.74 4.36
CA ASN A 370 0.88 -3.40 4.18
C ASN A 370 0.60 -2.87 2.75
N THR A 371 0.72 -3.74 1.75
CA THR A 371 0.55 -3.39 0.33
C THR A 371 -0.90 -3.15 -0.05
N TYR A 372 -1.86 -3.75 0.67
CA TYR A 372 -3.27 -3.39 0.59
C TYR A 372 -3.51 -1.98 1.14
N LYS A 373 -2.94 -1.65 2.30
CA LYS A 373 -3.10 -0.34 2.93
C LYS A 373 -2.48 0.81 2.11
N GLU A 374 -1.35 0.56 1.47
CA GLU A 374 -0.65 1.53 0.62
C GLU A 374 -1.34 1.76 -0.74
N SER A 375 -2.20 0.84 -1.19
CA SER A 375 -2.87 0.93 -2.49
C SER A 375 -4.09 1.84 -2.44
N VAL A 376 -4.04 2.94 -3.19
CA VAL A 376 -5.17 3.88 -3.33
C VAL A 376 -6.40 3.23 -3.98
N TYR A 377 -6.20 2.21 -4.82
CA TYR A 377 -7.28 1.45 -5.43
C TYR A 377 -7.97 0.56 -4.41
N CYS A 378 -7.19 -0.18 -3.61
CA CYS A 378 -7.72 -0.97 -2.49
C CYS A 378 -8.44 -0.08 -1.47
N GLN A 379 -7.90 1.11 -1.19
CA GLN A 379 -8.57 2.12 -0.36
C GLN A 379 -9.93 2.51 -0.94
N SER A 380 -10.01 2.79 -2.25
CA SER A 380 -11.26 3.12 -2.94
C SER A 380 -12.30 2.02 -2.83
N GLU A 381 -11.90 0.77 -3.07
CA GLU A 381 -12.79 -0.40 -2.95
C GLU A 381 -13.32 -0.58 -1.53
N ALA A 382 -12.43 -0.54 -0.54
CA ALA A 382 -12.80 -0.71 0.87
C ALA A 382 -13.73 0.41 1.34
N HIS A 383 -13.44 1.66 0.98
CA HIS A 383 -14.30 2.80 1.28
C HIS A 383 -15.67 2.64 0.62
N TYR A 384 -15.73 2.24 -0.66
CA TYR A 384 -16.99 2.05 -1.34
C TYR A 384 -17.83 0.95 -0.71
N ALA A 385 -17.22 -0.20 -0.40
CA ALA A 385 -17.87 -1.28 0.31
C ALA A 385 -18.39 -0.82 1.69
N PHE A 386 -17.63 0.01 2.41
CA PHE A 386 -18.03 0.59 3.69
C PHE A 386 -19.22 1.55 3.55
N GLU A 387 -19.18 2.48 2.59
CA GLU A 387 -20.23 3.46 2.33
C GLU A 387 -21.55 2.79 1.90
N ARG A 388 -21.45 1.76 1.04
CA ARG A 388 -22.59 0.92 0.66
C ARG A 388 -23.05 -0.01 1.78
N ARG A 389 -22.38 -0.01 2.95
CA ARG A 389 -22.68 -0.90 4.10
C ARG A 389 -22.63 -2.38 3.70
N CYS A 390 -21.70 -2.76 2.84
CA CYS A 390 -21.45 -4.16 2.50
C CYS A 390 -20.99 -4.92 3.73
N ARG A 391 -21.34 -6.21 3.78
CA ARG A 391 -20.79 -7.10 4.79
C ARG A 391 -19.33 -7.31 4.47
N VAL A 392 -18.48 -6.94 5.40
CA VAL A 392 -17.03 -7.02 5.24
C VAL A 392 -16.50 -8.10 6.16
N ILE A 393 -15.67 -8.98 5.63
CA ILE A 393 -14.90 -9.97 6.39
C ILE A 393 -13.41 -9.62 6.23
N PRO A 394 -12.75 -9.09 7.27
CA PRO A 394 -11.33 -8.80 7.22
C PRO A 394 -10.50 -10.08 7.26
N ILE A 395 -9.56 -10.21 6.32
CA ILE A 395 -8.63 -11.32 6.21
C ILE A 395 -7.21 -10.80 6.44
N ILE A 396 -6.40 -11.44 7.27
CA ILE A 396 -4.98 -11.11 7.47
C ILE A 396 -4.14 -12.02 6.57
N LEU A 397 -3.34 -11.41 5.68
CA LEU A 397 -2.46 -12.13 4.75
C LEU A 397 -0.97 -11.95 5.04
N GLN A 398 -0.62 -11.15 6.05
CA GLN A 398 0.78 -10.83 6.35
C GLN A 398 1.09 -11.01 7.85
N PRO A 399 2.24 -11.64 8.20
CA PRO A 399 2.64 -11.82 9.59
C PRO A 399 2.75 -10.50 10.35
N ASN A 400 2.32 -10.50 11.61
CA ASN A 400 2.37 -9.33 12.51
C ASN A 400 1.65 -8.08 11.99
N TYR A 401 0.79 -8.21 10.97
CA TYR A 401 0.07 -7.08 10.41
C TYR A 401 -1.07 -6.66 11.32
N LYS A 402 -1.18 -5.35 11.56
CA LYS A 402 -2.29 -4.75 12.30
C LYS A 402 -2.83 -3.58 11.51
N PRO A 403 -4.13 -3.57 11.17
CA PRO A 403 -4.71 -2.43 10.49
C PRO A 403 -4.69 -1.20 11.39
N ASP A 404 -4.30 -0.06 10.83
CA ASP A 404 -4.33 1.27 11.43
C ASP A 404 -4.94 2.29 10.44
N GLY A 405 -5.03 3.57 10.83
CA GLY A 405 -5.59 4.64 9.98
C GLY A 405 -6.98 4.34 9.43
N TRP A 406 -7.18 4.70 8.15
CA TRP A 406 -8.43 4.52 7.40
C TRP A 406 -8.93 3.07 7.40
N LEU A 407 -8.02 2.10 7.24
CA LEU A 407 -8.38 0.69 7.14
C LEU A 407 -8.93 0.19 8.47
N ARG A 408 -8.31 0.56 9.60
CA ARG A 408 -8.78 0.21 10.95
C ARG A 408 -10.20 0.71 11.20
N ILE A 409 -10.56 1.90 10.70
CA ILE A 409 -11.92 2.44 10.83
C ILE A 409 -12.91 1.52 10.12
N ILE A 410 -12.60 1.09 8.90
CA ILE A 410 -13.46 0.21 8.10
C ILE A 410 -13.62 -1.16 8.75
N VAL A 411 -12.53 -1.75 9.25
CA VAL A 411 -12.56 -3.12 9.80
C VAL A 411 -12.85 -3.19 11.29
N SER A 412 -13.03 -2.05 11.97
CA SER A 412 -13.32 -2.00 13.41
C SER A 412 -14.60 -2.78 13.75
N GLY A 413 -14.56 -3.52 14.88
CA GLY A 413 -15.68 -4.30 15.40
C GLY A 413 -16.03 -5.57 14.61
N LYS A 414 -15.15 -6.03 13.71
CA LYS A 414 -15.34 -7.24 12.90
C LYS A 414 -14.39 -8.35 13.36
N ILE A 415 -14.78 -9.60 13.11
CA ILE A 415 -13.95 -10.79 13.39
C ILE A 415 -12.94 -10.93 12.26
N TYR A 416 -11.66 -11.11 12.60
CA TYR A 416 -10.58 -11.25 11.62
C TYR A 416 -10.30 -12.73 11.38
N VAL A 417 -10.08 -13.10 10.12
CA VAL A 417 -9.62 -14.44 9.75
C VAL A 417 -8.14 -14.36 9.37
N ASP A 418 -7.31 -15.09 10.10
CA ASP A 418 -5.86 -15.08 9.90
C ASP A 418 -5.41 -16.29 9.07
N PHE A 419 -4.76 -16.03 7.92
CA PHE A 419 -4.22 -17.06 7.02
C PHE A 419 -2.70 -17.24 7.14
N VAL A 420 -2.07 -16.58 8.11
CA VAL A 420 -0.62 -16.60 8.29
C VAL A 420 -0.22 -17.39 9.52
N ASP A 421 -0.90 -17.16 10.65
CA ASP A 421 -0.53 -17.75 11.94
C ASP A 421 -0.99 -19.20 12.11
N VAL A 422 -1.71 -19.76 11.14
CA VAL A 422 -2.24 -21.12 11.16
C VAL A 422 -2.16 -21.77 9.78
N GLU A 423 -2.26 -23.10 9.76
CA GLU A 423 -2.36 -23.85 8.49
C GLU A 423 -3.57 -23.40 7.68
N PHE A 424 -3.39 -23.36 6.35
CA PHE A 424 -4.40 -22.87 5.41
C PHE A 424 -5.78 -23.50 5.61
N GLU A 425 -5.86 -24.82 5.80
CA GLU A 425 -7.14 -25.52 5.96
C GLU A 425 -7.88 -25.06 7.23
N LEU A 426 -7.17 -24.80 8.33
CA LEU A 426 -7.77 -24.30 9.56
C LEU A 426 -8.23 -22.84 9.42
N ALA A 427 -7.43 -21.99 8.75
CA ALA A 427 -7.83 -20.62 8.43
C ALA A 427 -9.08 -20.59 7.54
N TYR A 428 -9.11 -21.48 6.55
CA TYR A 428 -10.21 -21.59 5.59
C TYR A 428 -11.51 -22.05 6.25
N GLU A 429 -11.47 -23.04 7.15
CA GLU A 429 -12.66 -23.43 7.92
C GLU A 429 -13.18 -22.29 8.82
N LYS A 430 -12.29 -21.49 9.42
CA LYS A 430 -12.70 -20.26 10.13
C LYS A 430 -13.38 -19.25 9.20
N LEU A 431 -12.86 -19.06 7.98
CA LEU A 431 -13.46 -18.20 6.97
C LEU A 431 -14.89 -18.65 6.63
N LYS A 432 -15.08 -19.95 6.36
CA LYS A 432 -16.41 -20.51 6.05
C LYS A 432 -17.40 -20.34 7.18
N ASN A 433 -16.96 -20.59 8.41
CA ASN A 433 -17.79 -20.38 9.59
C ASN A 433 -18.22 -18.91 9.71
N GLU A 434 -17.29 -17.97 9.52
CA GLU A 434 -17.62 -16.53 9.57
C GLU A 434 -18.59 -16.12 8.44
N ILE A 435 -18.39 -16.59 7.19
CA ILE A 435 -19.32 -16.34 6.08
C ILE A 435 -20.73 -16.84 6.43
N THR A 436 -20.81 -18.07 6.95
CA THR A 436 -22.07 -18.73 7.31
C THR A 436 -22.78 -18.00 8.45
N GLU A 437 -22.04 -17.66 9.51
CA GLU A 437 -22.58 -16.93 10.66
C GLU A 437 -23.10 -15.55 10.26
N GLN A 438 -22.36 -14.81 9.41
CA GLN A 438 -22.83 -13.51 8.93
C GLN A 438 -24.10 -13.63 8.07
N ARG A 439 -24.20 -14.67 7.23
CA ARG A 439 -25.40 -14.97 6.44
C ARG A 439 -26.60 -15.27 7.34
N GLN A 440 -26.43 -16.10 8.37
CA GLN A 440 -27.48 -16.40 9.35
C GLN A 440 -27.92 -15.17 10.17
N ARG A 441 -26.98 -14.35 10.64
CA ARG A 441 -27.28 -13.08 11.35
C ARG A 441 -28.04 -12.08 10.47
N CYS A 442 -27.81 -12.10 9.16
CA CYS A 442 -28.54 -11.25 8.21
C CYS A 442 -29.99 -11.72 8.05
N LEU A 443 -30.17 -13.03 7.85
CA LEU A 443 -31.49 -13.65 7.72
C LEU A 443 -32.37 -13.42 8.97
N SER A 444 -31.82 -13.59 10.17
CA SER A 444 -32.58 -13.37 11.41
C SER A 444 -33.01 -11.91 11.61
N LYS A 445 -32.17 -10.94 11.23
CA LYS A 445 -32.50 -9.50 11.25
C LYS A 445 -33.61 -9.12 10.26
N LEU A 446 -33.73 -9.82 9.15
CA LEU A 446 -34.79 -9.58 8.17
C LEU A 446 -36.12 -10.15 8.64
N LEU A 447 -36.11 -11.37 9.20
CA LEU A 447 -37.29 -12.01 9.76
C LEU A 447 -37.90 -11.18 10.91
N THR A 448 -37.06 -10.63 11.79
CA THR A 448 -37.50 -9.75 12.89
C THR A 448 -38.07 -8.41 12.41
N LYS A 449 -37.49 -7.81 11.37
CA LYS A 449 -38.02 -6.57 10.75
C LYS A 449 -39.34 -6.77 10.01
N SER A 450 -39.58 -7.95 9.43
CA SER A 450 -40.88 -8.25 8.82
C SER A 450 -41.97 -8.43 9.87
N THR A 451 -41.66 -9.01 11.04
CA THR A 451 -42.64 -9.20 12.12
C THR A 451 -43.04 -7.91 12.85
N GLU A 452 -42.18 -6.88 12.86
CA GLU A 452 -42.49 -5.59 13.48
C GLU A 452 -43.32 -4.65 12.58
N LYS A 453 -43.34 -4.88 11.25
CA LYS A 453 -44.10 -4.02 10.31
C LYS A 453 -45.57 -4.39 10.12
N ASP A 454 -46.02 -5.55 10.59
CA ASP A 454 -47.41 -5.99 10.49
C ASP A 454 -47.96 -6.48 11.85
N PRO A 455 -48.54 -5.61 12.70
CA PRO A 455 -49.30 -6.05 13.87
C PRO A 455 -50.75 -6.46 13.53
N VAL A 456 -51.18 -6.42 12.26
CA VAL A 456 -52.57 -6.70 11.86
C VAL A 456 -52.60 -7.66 10.66
N ASN A 457 -52.34 -8.95 10.93
CA ASN A 457 -53.01 -10.11 10.32
C ASN A 457 -52.33 -11.40 10.77
N ALA A 458 -52.29 -11.64 12.08
CA ALA A 458 -51.97 -12.95 12.63
C ALA A 458 -53.22 -13.87 12.61
N SER A 459 -53.76 -14.16 11.42
CA SER A 459 -54.78 -15.20 11.26
C SER A 459 -54.96 -15.69 9.81
N SER A 460 -53.88 -15.96 9.07
CA SER A 460 -53.97 -16.73 7.81
C SER A 460 -52.61 -17.14 7.22
N LEU A 461 -51.74 -17.79 8.00
CA LEU A 461 -50.59 -18.50 7.43
C LEU A 461 -50.56 -19.92 7.99
N SER A 462 -51.04 -20.88 7.20
CA SER A 462 -50.94 -22.31 7.49
C SER A 462 -49.49 -22.80 7.26
N PRO A 463 -48.95 -23.68 8.10
CA PRO A 463 -47.59 -24.19 7.97
C PRO A 463 -47.54 -25.28 6.90
N LYS A 464 -46.96 -25.00 5.74
CA LYS A 464 -46.46 -26.05 4.85
C LYS A 464 -45.08 -25.67 4.33
N HIS A 465 -44.16 -26.61 4.55
CA HIS A 465 -42.78 -26.70 4.05
C HIS A 465 -41.70 -26.06 4.94
N PHE A 466 -41.52 -26.65 6.12
CA PHE A 466 -40.20 -26.86 6.72
C PHE A 466 -40.05 -28.36 6.95
N GLU A 467 -39.40 -29.05 6.01
CA GLU A 467 -38.84 -30.38 6.23
C GLU A 467 -37.70 -30.57 5.22
N LEU A 468 -36.63 -31.24 5.67
CA LEU A 468 -35.34 -31.50 5.02
C LEU A 468 -34.25 -30.47 5.35
N ILE A 469 -33.63 -30.63 6.52
CA ILE A 469 -32.24 -31.12 6.67
C ILE A 469 -32.09 -31.55 8.15
N SER A 470 -32.37 -32.82 8.41
CA SER A 470 -31.87 -33.54 9.58
C SER A 470 -31.97 -35.04 9.26
N THR A 471 -30.92 -35.79 9.61
CA THR A 471 -30.62 -37.20 9.26
C THR A 471 -29.91 -37.34 7.91
N SER A 472 -28.62 -37.67 7.85
CA SER A 472 -28.09 -38.96 8.31
C SER A 472 -26.58 -38.87 8.62
N ILE A 473 -26.21 -39.09 9.89
CA ILE A 473 -24.97 -39.77 10.28
C ILE A 473 -25.36 -40.63 11.49
N GLU A 474 -25.44 -41.94 11.27
CA GLU A 474 -25.16 -42.95 12.30
C GLU A 474 -23.65 -43.23 12.30
#